data_AF-A0AAE0WIB2-F1
#
_entry.id   AF-A0AAE0WIB2-F1
#
_cell.length_a   1.000
_cell.length_b   1.000
_cell.length_c   1.000
_cell.angle_alpha   90.00
_cell.angle_beta   90.00
_cell.angle_gamma   90.00
#
_symmetry.space_group_name_H-M   'P 1'
#
loop_
_entity.id
_entity.type
_entity.pdbx_description
1 polymer ?
#
loop_
_entity_poly.entity_id
_entity_poly.type
_entity_poly.pdbx_seq_one_letter_code
_entity_poly.pdbx_strand_id
1 'polypeptide(L)'
;MLTVLKDLFMIQVKPHIFFLTFVYVLFLVCWVIGIVSTWSLLVLPPPYLLTPPPYLLTPTEFALSYLAPMIGAFVGEVWGHYFNDFVANWYIRTHNGFWVSEVRLWGTYMPTLVGFAGNGRISQLTMFMVD
;
A
#
# COMPACT_ATOMS: atom_id res chain seq x y z
N MET A 1 -19.18 21.09 -6.12
CA MET A 1 -17.84 20.66 -5.64
C MET A 1 -17.59 21.08 -4.18
N LEU A 2 -17.78 22.37 -3.84
CA LEU A 2 -17.66 22.86 -2.45
C LEU A 2 -18.59 22.18 -1.43
N THR A 3 -19.82 21.84 -1.85
CA THR A 3 -20.78 21.10 -1.01
C THR A 3 -20.28 19.70 -0.66
N VAL A 4 -19.81 18.94 -1.67
CA VAL A 4 -19.23 17.59 -1.49
C VAL A 4 -18.01 17.63 -0.57
N LEU A 5 -17.16 18.64 -0.71
CA LEU A 5 -15.97 18.79 0.13
C LEU A 5 -16.34 19.09 1.59
N LYS A 6 -17.36 19.93 1.82
CA LYS A 6 -17.91 20.18 3.15
C LYS A 6 -18.48 18.90 3.77
N ASP A 7 -19.22 18.11 3.00
CA ASP A 7 -19.84 16.88 3.48
C ASP A 7 -18.80 15.81 3.85
N LEU A 8 -17.77 15.64 3.02
CA LEU A 8 -16.61 14.78 3.33
C LEU A 8 -15.93 15.20 4.63
N PHE A 9 -15.64 16.50 4.79
CA PHE A 9 -14.97 17.01 5.99
C PHE A 9 -15.83 16.79 7.25
N MET A 10 -17.15 17.00 7.16
CA MET A 10 -18.08 16.77 8.26
C MET A 10 -18.20 15.30 8.66
N ILE A 11 -18.06 14.36 7.71
CA ILE A 11 -18.01 12.93 8.00
C ILE A 11 -16.71 12.55 8.69
N GLN A 12 -15.59 13.12 8.23
CA GLN A 12 -14.26 12.77 8.71
C GLN A 12 -13.96 13.29 10.11
N VAL A 13 -14.60 14.39 10.53
CA VAL A 13 -14.51 14.94 11.89
C VAL A 13 -15.31 14.13 12.92
N LYS A 14 -16.19 13.20 12.50
CA LYS A 14 -16.92 12.33 13.43
C LYS A 14 -15.92 11.43 14.17
N PRO A 15 -15.87 11.46 15.51
CA PRO A 15 -14.78 10.83 16.29
C PRO A 15 -14.62 9.32 16.02
N HIS A 16 -15.74 8.61 15.82
CA HIS A 16 -15.74 7.18 15.52
C HIS A 16 -15.06 6.84 14.18
N ILE A 17 -15.27 7.68 13.15
CA ILE A 17 -14.71 7.46 11.81
C ILE A 17 -13.28 8.00 11.75
N PHE A 18 -13.04 9.15 12.40
CA PHE A 18 -11.72 9.78 12.46
C PHE A 18 -10.68 8.84 13.06
N PHE A 19 -10.97 8.27 14.24
CA PHE A 19 -10.00 7.44 14.96
C PHE A 19 -9.61 6.18 14.16
N LEU A 20 -10.61 5.49 13.59
CA LEU A 20 -10.39 4.27 12.81
C LEU A 20 -9.58 4.56 11.53
N THR A 21 -9.95 5.63 10.82
CA THR A 21 -9.24 6.03 9.59
C THR A 21 -7.81 6.49 9.90
N PHE A 22 -7.62 7.22 10.99
CA PHE A 22 -6.32 7.76 11.39
C PHE A 22 -5.33 6.65 11.77
N VAL A 23 -5.75 5.70 12.60
CA VAL A 23 -4.89 4.55 12.99
C VAL A 23 -4.52 3.71 11.77
N TYR A 24 -5.49 3.45 10.90
CA TYR A 24 -5.26 2.69 9.67
C TYR A 24 -4.26 3.38 8.73
N VAL A 25 -4.45 4.68 8.47
CA VAL A 25 -3.56 5.45 7.58
C VAL A 25 -2.17 5.61 8.19
N LEU A 26 -2.07 5.91 9.49
CA LEU A 26 -0.77 6.00 10.17
C LEU A 26 0.03 4.71 10.05
N PHE A 27 -0.59 3.57 10.35
CA PHE A 27 0.09 2.28 10.30
C PHE A 27 0.60 1.97 8.88
N LEU A 28 -0.24 2.21 7.86
CA LEU A 28 0.16 2.06 6.47
C LEU A 28 1.31 2.99 6.07
N VAL A 29 1.23 4.27 6.43
CA VAL A 29 2.24 5.27 6.09
C VAL A 29 3.56 4.97 6.79
N CYS A 30 3.54 4.63 8.08
CA CYS A 30 4.72 4.23 8.83
C CYS A 30 5.39 2.99 8.22
N TRP A 31 4.59 1.99 7.81
CA TRP A 31 5.10 0.78 7.19
C TRP A 31 5.76 1.04 5.83
N VAL A 32 5.11 1.82 4.96
CA VAL A 32 5.63 2.15 3.63
C VAL A 32 6.90 3.00 3.73
N ILE A 33 6.90 4.05 4.54
CA ILE A 33 8.08 4.92 4.71
C ILE A 33 9.25 4.16 5.33
N GLY A 34 8.97 3.26 6.30
CA GLY A 34 10.00 2.42 6.92
C GLY A 34 10.75 1.57 5.89
N ILE A 35 10.03 0.83 5.05
CA ILE A 35 10.65 -0.02 4.03
C ILE A 35 11.40 0.78 2.97
N VAL A 36 10.81 1.86 2.45
CA VAL A 36 11.42 2.67 1.38
C VAL A 36 12.71 3.36 1.87
N SER A 37 12.74 3.81 3.12
CA SER A 37 13.90 4.50 3.68
C SER A 37 15.02 3.54 4.08
N THR A 38 14.69 2.33 4.54
CA THR A 38 15.69 1.30 4.87
C THR A 38 16.26 0.64 3.62
N TRP A 39 15.51 0.55 2.51
CA TRP A 39 15.98 -0.05 1.26
C TRP A 39 17.26 0.60 0.70
N SER A 40 17.34 1.93 0.70
CA SER A 40 18.54 2.65 0.23
C SER A 40 19.76 2.42 1.12
N LEU A 41 19.54 2.19 2.42
CA LEU A 41 20.61 1.91 3.38
C LEU A 41 21.18 0.48 3.23
N LEU A 42 20.38 -0.46 2.75
CA LEU A 42 20.77 -1.88 2.66
C LEU A 42 21.47 -2.24 1.34
N VAL A 43 21.26 -1.46 0.28
CA VAL A 43 21.58 -1.85 -1.10
C VAL A 43 22.71 -1.01 -1.72
N LEU A 44 22.95 0.21 -1.21
CA LEU A 44 24.03 1.06 -1.71
C LEU A 44 25.37 0.73 -1.04
N PRO A 45 26.50 0.92 -1.75
CA PRO A 45 27.84 0.76 -1.18
C PRO A 45 28.12 1.79 -0.07
N PRO A 46 28.92 1.42 0.96
CA PRO A 46 29.23 2.27 2.13
C PRO A 46 29.95 3.57 1.74
N PRO A 47 29.61 4.71 2.39
CA PRO A 47 30.23 5.04 3.69
C PRO A 47 29.30 5.29 4.91
N TYR A 48 28.04 4.83 4.94
CA TYR A 48 27.12 5.14 6.05
C TYR A 48 26.57 3.90 6.78
N LEU A 49 27.35 3.46 7.76
CA LEU A 49 26.94 2.98 9.09
C LEU A 49 26.58 1.51 9.39
N LEU A 50 26.37 0.58 8.45
CA LEU A 50 26.33 -0.85 8.82
C LEU A 50 26.88 -1.74 7.71
N THR A 51 27.74 -2.68 8.16
CA THR A 51 28.13 -4.00 7.62
C THR A 51 28.30 -4.15 6.10
N PRO A 52 29.37 -4.77 5.57
CA PRO A 52 29.52 -5.00 4.13
C PRO A 52 28.27 -5.70 3.55
N PRO A 53 27.47 -5.03 2.70
CA PRO A 53 26.31 -5.66 2.08
C PRO A 53 26.80 -6.75 1.11
N PRO A 54 26.18 -7.94 1.06
CA PRO A 54 26.50 -8.93 0.03
C PRO A 54 26.11 -8.48 -1.39
N TYR A 55 25.30 -7.43 -1.52
CA TYR A 55 24.86 -6.86 -2.80
C TYR A 55 25.28 -5.40 -2.91
N LEU A 56 26.41 -5.17 -3.57
CA LEU A 56 26.84 -3.84 -3.98
C LEU A 56 26.18 -3.53 -5.32
N LEU A 57 24.89 -3.15 -5.31
CA LEU A 57 24.24 -2.72 -6.53
C LEU A 57 24.88 -1.41 -6.99
N THR A 58 25.16 -1.33 -8.29
CA THR A 58 25.60 -0.09 -8.94
C THR A 58 24.46 0.93 -8.82
N PRO A 59 24.71 2.24 -8.71
CA PRO A 59 23.64 3.25 -8.65
C PRO A 59 22.59 3.15 -9.77
N THR A 60 22.98 2.64 -10.94
CA THR A 60 22.09 2.33 -12.07
C THR A 60 21.14 1.16 -11.78
N GLU A 61 21.62 0.10 -11.15
CA GLU A 61 20.82 -1.08 -10.77
C GLU A 61 19.86 -0.75 -9.62
N PHE A 62 20.31 0.07 -8.66
CA PHE A 62 19.44 0.63 -7.64
C PHE A 62 18.29 1.46 -8.24
N ALA A 63 18.58 2.32 -9.22
CA ALA A 63 17.54 3.09 -9.90
C ALA A 63 16.53 2.19 -10.65
N LEU A 64 17.01 1.09 -11.26
CA LEU A 64 16.14 0.10 -11.91
C LEU A 64 15.23 -0.65 -10.93
N SER A 65 15.63 -0.80 -9.66
CA SER A 65 14.79 -1.46 -8.64
C SER A 65 13.46 -0.72 -8.37
N TYR A 66 13.41 0.60 -8.62
CA TYR A 66 12.18 1.40 -8.51
C TYR A 66 11.19 1.16 -9.65
N LEU A 67 11.58 0.46 -10.72
CA LEU A 67 10.66 0.07 -11.78
C LEU A 67 9.62 -0.95 -11.28
N ALA A 68 10.00 -1.83 -10.33
CA ALA A 68 9.11 -2.83 -9.77
C ALA A 68 7.88 -2.22 -9.07
N PRO A 69 8.00 -1.25 -8.13
CA PRO A 69 6.84 -0.59 -7.56
C PRO A 69 6.06 0.27 -8.57
N MET A 70 6.70 0.81 -9.62
CA MET A 70 5.98 1.51 -10.70
C MET A 70 5.03 0.57 -11.47
N ILE A 71 5.52 -0.61 -11.87
CA ILE A 71 4.70 -1.62 -12.53
C ILE A 71 3.61 -2.13 -11.57
N GLY A 72 3.97 -2.35 -10.30
CA GLY A 72 3.03 -2.73 -9.25
C GLY A 72 1.90 -1.72 -9.06
N ALA A 73 2.19 -0.42 -9.08
CA ALA A 73 1.19 0.63 -9.00
C ALA A 73 0.24 0.61 -10.21
N PHE A 74 0.78 0.45 -11.42
CA PHE A 74 -0.03 0.38 -12.64
C PHE A 74 -0.96 -0.84 -12.64
N VAL A 75 -0.43 -2.02 -12.29
CA VAL A 75 -1.23 -3.24 -12.16
C VAL A 75 -2.28 -3.08 -11.05
N GLY A 76 -1.92 -2.45 -9.93
CA GLY A 76 -2.83 -2.19 -8.82
C GLY A 76 -3.97 -1.24 -9.20
N GLU A 77 -3.71 -0.21 -9.98
CA GLU A 77 -4.73 0.72 -10.47
C GLU A 77 -5.70 0.04 -11.44
N VAL A 78 -5.17 -0.70 -12.42
CA VAL A 78 -5.96 -1.47 -13.37
C VAL A 78 -6.81 -2.52 -12.64
N TRP A 79 -6.19 -3.30 -11.76
CA TRP A 79 -6.91 -4.31 -10.97
C TRP A 79 -7.97 -3.68 -10.08
N GLY A 80 -7.65 -2.57 -9.40
CA GLY A 80 -8.54 -1.90 -8.46
C GLY A 80 -9.83 -1.40 -9.11
N HIS A 81 -9.76 -0.90 -10.36
CA HIS A 81 -10.95 -0.50 -11.11
C HIS A 81 -11.85 -1.70 -11.42
N TYR A 82 -11.30 -2.74 -12.08
CA TYR A 82 -12.10 -3.89 -12.49
C TYR A 82 -12.60 -4.73 -11.32
N PHE A 83 -11.79 -4.90 -10.27
CA PHE A 83 -12.16 -5.71 -9.11
C PHE A 83 -13.26 -5.06 -8.29
N ASN A 84 -13.20 -3.75 -8.06
CA ASN A 84 -14.25 -3.04 -7.32
C ASN A 84 -15.59 -3.08 -8.06
N ASP A 85 -15.58 -2.90 -9.37
CA ASP A 85 -16.79 -2.96 -10.19
C ASP A 85 -17.34 -4.40 -10.27
N PHE A 86 -16.47 -5.41 -10.31
CA PHE A 86 -16.87 -6.81 -10.27
C PHE A 86 -17.58 -7.16 -8.96
N VAL A 87 -17.00 -6.80 -7.82
CA VAL A 87 -17.58 -7.08 -6.49
C VAL A 87 -18.92 -6.36 -6.31
N ALA A 88 -19.02 -5.10 -6.76
CA ALA A 88 -20.29 -4.36 -6.73
C ALA A 88 -21.36 -5.01 -7.61
N ASN A 89 -21.02 -5.39 -8.85
CA ASN A 89 -21.98 -6.03 -9.76
C ASN A 89 -22.41 -7.42 -9.27
N TRP A 90 -21.52 -8.18 -8.65
CA TRP A 90 -21.85 -9.47 -8.06
C TRP A 90 -22.82 -9.34 -6.88
N TYR A 91 -22.62 -8.34 -6.02
CA TYR A 91 -23.52 -8.07 -4.89
C TYR A 91 -24.92 -7.64 -5.35
N ILE A 92 -25.02 -6.76 -6.36
CA ILE A 92 -26.30 -6.30 -6.92
C ILE A 92 -27.11 -7.49 -7.49
N ARG A 93 -26.45 -8.44 -8.14
CA ARG A 93 -27.07 -9.65 -8.71
C ARG A 93 -27.60 -10.62 -7.65
N THR A 94 -26.95 -10.67 -6.48
CA THR A 94 -27.31 -11.59 -5.39
C THR A 94 -28.35 -10.99 -4.43
N HIS A 95 -28.46 -9.65 -4.33
CA HIS A 95 -29.31 -8.95 -3.37
C HIS A 95 -30.47 -8.16 -4.00
N ASN A 96 -31.12 -8.70 -5.03
CA ASN A 96 -32.34 -8.15 -5.66
C ASN A 96 -32.26 -6.65 -6.02
N GLY A 97 -31.10 -6.18 -6.48
CA GLY A 97 -30.93 -4.79 -6.92
C GLY A 97 -30.68 -3.77 -5.80
N PHE A 98 -30.52 -4.20 -4.54
CA PHE A 98 -30.21 -3.28 -3.44
C PHE A 98 -28.72 -2.87 -3.47
N TRP A 99 -28.47 -1.59 -3.76
CA TRP A 99 -27.11 -1.04 -3.87
C TRP A 99 -26.65 -0.48 -2.52
N VAL A 100 -25.55 -1.03 -1.99
CA VAL A 100 -24.91 -0.56 -0.76
C VAL A 100 -23.48 -0.15 -1.07
N SER A 101 -23.14 1.10 -0.75
CA SER A 101 -21.81 1.67 -1.00
C SER A 101 -20.70 0.98 -0.20
N GLU A 102 -21.05 0.37 0.93
CA GLU A 102 -20.15 -0.30 1.88
C GLU A 102 -19.52 -1.59 1.33
N VAL A 103 -20.12 -2.18 0.29
CA VAL A 103 -19.61 -3.39 -0.38
C VAL A 103 -18.26 -3.13 -1.07
N ARG A 104 -17.99 -1.88 -1.48
CA ARG A 104 -16.70 -1.50 -2.06
C ARG A 104 -15.56 -1.52 -1.04
N LEU A 105 -15.86 -1.43 0.26
CA LEU A 105 -14.85 -1.45 1.32
C LEU A 105 -14.08 -2.79 1.32
N TRP A 106 -14.76 -3.88 0.98
CA TRP A 106 -14.16 -5.22 0.83
C TRP A 106 -13.07 -5.27 -0.22
N GLY A 107 -13.19 -4.47 -1.27
CA GLY A 107 -12.18 -4.33 -2.32
C GLY A 107 -10.86 -3.74 -1.82
N THR A 108 -10.89 -2.98 -0.73
CA THR A 108 -9.71 -2.31 -0.15
C THR A 108 -8.88 -3.21 0.76
N TYR A 109 -9.49 -4.22 1.42
CA TYR A 109 -8.75 -5.07 2.37
C TYR A 109 -7.77 -6.03 1.70
N MET A 110 -8.13 -6.56 0.53
CA MET A 110 -7.27 -7.49 -0.23
C MET A 110 -5.95 -6.85 -0.68
N PRO A 111 -5.95 -5.68 -1.35
CA PRO A 111 -4.72 -4.97 -1.71
C PRO A 111 -3.85 -4.64 -0.50
N THR A 112 -4.46 -4.24 0.61
CA THR A 112 -3.74 -3.94 1.85
C THR A 112 -3.01 -5.17 2.39
N LEU A 113 -3.66 -6.33 2.43
CA LEU A 113 -3.03 -7.58 2.84
C LEU A 113 -1.87 -7.97 1.93
N VAL A 114 -2.04 -7.87 0.61
CA VAL A 114 -0.98 -8.17 -0.37
C VAL A 114 0.19 -7.20 -0.21
N GLY A 115 -0.09 -5.91 0.00
CA GLY A 115 0.93 -4.88 0.25
C GLY A 115 1.73 -5.17 1.53
N PHE A 116 1.08 -5.52 2.62
CA PHE A 116 1.77 -5.91 3.86
C PHE A 116 2.61 -7.18 3.68
N ALA A 117 2.07 -8.22 3.05
CA ALA A 117 2.77 -9.48 2.85
C ALA A 117 3.99 -9.33 1.91
N GLY A 118 3.86 -8.56 0.83
CA GLY A 118 4.94 -8.29 -0.12
C GLY A 118 6.10 -7.54 0.55
N ASN A 119 5.79 -6.47 1.28
CA ASN A 119 6.79 -5.69 2.01
C ASN A 119 7.41 -6.46 3.19
N GLY A 120 6.63 -7.30 3.87
CA GLY A 120 7.13 -8.18 4.94
C GLY A 120 8.13 -9.21 4.44
N ARG A 121 7.89 -9.82 3.26
CA ARG A 121 8.86 -10.72 2.64
C ARG A 121 10.17 -10.01 2.26
N ILE A 122 10.10 -8.78 1.76
CA ILE A 122 11.29 -7.97 1.49
C ILE A 122 12.06 -7.73 2.79
N SER A 123 11.39 -7.37 3.88
CA SER A 123 12.04 -7.19 5.19
C SER A 123 12.71 -8.47 5.72
N GLN A 124 12.08 -9.63 5.56
CA GLN A 124 12.69 -10.90 5.97
C GLN A 124 13.90 -11.26 5.11
N LEU A 125 13.80 -11.10 3.79
CA LEU A 125 14.92 -11.32 2.88
C LEU A 125 16.10 -10.40 3.23
N THR A 126 15.84 -9.17 3.68
CA THR A 126 16.91 -8.27 4.14
C THR A 126 17.56 -8.71 5.45
N MET A 127 16.82 -9.33 6.39
CA MET A 127 17.43 -9.87 7.63
C MET A 127 18.29 -11.10 7.35
N PHE A 128 17.83 -12.03 6.51
CA PHE A 128 18.60 -13.23 6.12
C PHE A 128 19.86 -12.92 5.29
N MET A 129 20.03 -11.69 4.81
CA MET A 129 21.23 -11.24 4.08
C MET A 129 22.27 -10.56 4.98
N VAL A 130 21.95 -10.34 6.27
CA VAL A 130 22.85 -9.73 7.27
C VAL A 130 23.52 -10.79 8.16
N ASP A 131 22.98 -12.01 8.20
CA ASP A 131 23.56 -13.20 8.87
C ASP A 131 24.52 -13.99 7.96
#